data_AF-A0A9N8KEA0-F1
#
_entry.id   AF-A0A9N8KEA0-F1
#
_cell.length_a   1.000
_cell.length_b   1.000
_cell.length_c   1.000
_cell.angle_alpha   90.00
_cell.angle_beta   90.00
_cell.angle_gamma   90.00
#
_symmetry.space_group_name_H-M   'P 1'
#
loop_
_entity.id
_entity.type
_entity.pdbx_description
1 polymer ?
#
loop_
_entity_poly.entity_id
_entity_poly.type
_entity_poly.pdbx_seq_one_letter_code
_entity_poly.pdbx_strand_id
1 'polypeptide(L)'
;MSGTKPVSAFVTDGGAALTKAELEMELKQAIAKVLPTDYDHYREVNVLAVHWSDPKWVTLEDELMTTFRDVYGFRTSTFVIDVKRNYDVTSDLRDRVIRFVKDGDRPKALGIIVYSGHAETNLKAPAPQLHLGAELVSEQLKGPFINWTRHASMTDTFKGGEVLLVMDCCFAAQAIRTNKGPELLAASGWEAQASAHVDSCLTAALNTILKELNGQTCKVADVYAKILHGKKHYGLTTTPVHALTLNSKAQSITLERLSGKQPTGRSVNVSNSSSHINDRVILSVHL
;
A
#
# COMPACT_ATOMS: atom_id res chain seq x y z
N MET A 1 23.83 -8.60 -16.19
CA MET A 1 23.73 -7.17 -16.54
C MET A 1 23.24 -6.43 -15.32
N SER A 2 23.96 -5.37 -14.95
CA SER A 2 23.93 -4.66 -13.66
C SER A 2 22.55 -4.10 -13.31
N GLY A 3 21.96 -4.58 -12.20
CA GLY A 3 20.80 -3.94 -11.58
C GLY A 3 21.27 -2.73 -10.79
N THR A 4 20.73 -1.55 -11.12
CA THR A 4 21.01 -0.31 -10.40
C THR A 4 20.51 -0.42 -8.96
N LYS A 5 21.47 -0.56 -8.03
CA LYS A 5 21.28 -0.28 -6.60
C LYS A 5 20.63 1.12 -6.45
N PRO A 6 19.80 1.35 -5.41
CA PRO A 6 19.41 2.71 -5.05
C PRO A 6 20.69 3.52 -4.79
N VAL A 7 20.88 4.58 -5.58
CA VAL A 7 22.01 5.48 -5.42
C VAL A 7 21.71 6.37 -4.21
N SER A 8 22.70 6.46 -3.31
CA SER A 8 22.97 7.50 -2.31
C SER A 8 22.54 7.37 -0.85
N ALA A 9 21.68 6.45 -0.40
CA ALA A 9 21.31 6.47 1.04
C ALA A 9 22.36 5.83 1.99
N PHE A 10 23.23 4.93 1.51
CA PHE A 10 24.17 4.19 2.38
C PHE A 10 25.48 3.81 1.68
N VAL A 11 26.16 4.78 1.05
CA VAL A 11 27.57 4.58 0.64
C VAL A 11 28.48 5.12 1.74
N THR A 12 29.00 4.23 2.59
CA THR A 12 30.05 4.57 3.58
C THR A 12 31.46 4.41 3.04
N ASP A 13 31.64 4.20 1.73
CA ASP A 13 32.96 4.22 1.10
C ASP A 13 33.04 5.29 0.01
N GLY A 14 33.63 6.44 0.36
CA GLY A 14 34.17 7.41 -0.60
C GLY A 14 33.18 8.18 -1.48
N GLY A 15 31.87 8.12 -1.22
CA GLY A 15 30.88 8.94 -1.92
C GLY A 15 31.02 10.42 -1.52
N ALA A 16 31.17 11.32 -2.50
CA ALA A 16 31.21 12.75 -2.25
C ALA A 16 30.01 13.17 -1.38
N ALA A 17 30.29 13.86 -0.26
CA ALA A 17 29.24 14.40 0.58
C ALA A 17 28.34 15.30 -0.25
N LEU A 18 27.02 15.09 -0.18
CA LEU A 18 26.03 15.95 -0.82
C LEU A 18 26.35 17.40 -0.47
N THR A 19 26.47 18.25 -1.49
CA THR A 19 26.64 19.67 -1.26
C THR A 19 25.40 20.22 -0.56
N LYS A 20 25.55 21.33 0.17
CA LYS A 20 24.42 22.00 0.84
C LYS A 20 23.26 22.27 -0.12
N ALA A 21 23.55 22.63 -1.37
CA ALA A 21 22.54 22.89 -2.40
C ALA A 21 21.81 21.60 -2.85
N GLU A 22 22.52 20.48 -2.99
CA GLU A 22 21.92 19.19 -3.31
C GLU A 22 21.03 18.70 -2.16
N LEU A 23 21.50 18.80 -0.91
CA LEU A 23 20.71 18.46 0.26
C LEU A 23 19.46 19.33 0.38
N GLU A 24 19.58 20.65 0.20
CA GLU A 24 18.42 21.56 0.22
C GLU A 24 17.40 21.23 -0.88
N MET A 25 17.89 20.84 -2.07
CA MET A 25 17.03 20.44 -3.18
C MET A 25 16.33 19.10 -2.91
N GLU A 26 17.05 18.08 -2.45
CA GLU A 26 16.49 16.79 -2.08
C GLU A 26 15.47 16.93 -0.95
N LEU A 27 15.77 17.76 0.05
CA LEU A 27 14.87 18.02 1.17
C LEU A 27 13.61 18.76 0.69
N LYS A 28 13.72 19.79 -0.15
CA LYS A 28 12.55 20.48 -0.73
C LYS A 28 11.70 19.54 -1.57
N GLN A 29 12.32 18.65 -2.35
CA GLN A 29 11.60 17.63 -3.09
C GLN A 29 10.90 16.65 -2.15
N ALA A 30 11.58 16.11 -1.14
CA ALA A 30 10.97 15.22 -0.15
C ALA A 30 9.78 15.89 0.56
N ILE A 31 9.94 17.14 0.99
CA ILE A 31 8.88 17.94 1.61
C ILE A 31 7.71 18.12 0.64
N ALA A 32 7.93 18.50 -0.61
CA ALA A 32 6.85 18.68 -1.61
C ALA A 32 6.14 17.36 -1.99
N LYS A 33 6.80 16.22 -1.80
CA LYS A 33 6.22 14.88 -2.02
C LYS A 33 5.32 14.42 -0.87
N VAL A 34 5.55 14.96 0.33
CA VAL A 34 4.89 14.53 1.58
C VAL A 34 3.86 15.55 2.06
N LEU A 35 4.15 16.86 1.95
CA LEU A 35 3.23 17.90 2.38
C LEU A 35 2.02 18.02 1.44
N PRO A 36 0.82 18.30 1.98
CA PRO A 36 -0.34 18.63 1.16
C PRO A 36 -0.05 19.90 0.36
N THR A 37 0.10 19.75 -0.96
CA THR A 37 -0.14 20.85 -1.91
C THR A 37 -1.64 20.90 -2.20
N ASP A 38 -2.13 21.91 -2.93
CA ASP A 38 -3.51 21.94 -3.44
C ASP A 38 -3.81 20.61 -4.15
N TYR A 39 -4.40 19.68 -3.40
CA TYR A 39 -4.57 18.31 -3.83
C TYR A 39 -5.97 18.19 -4.38
N ASP A 40 -6.05 17.69 -5.60
CA ASP A 40 -7.30 17.51 -6.31
C ASP A 40 -7.98 16.23 -5.80
N HIS A 41 -9.02 16.41 -4.98
CA HIS A 41 -9.75 15.33 -4.32
C HIS A 41 -10.20 14.23 -5.30
N TYR A 42 -10.08 12.97 -4.87
CA TYR A 42 -10.67 11.86 -5.61
C TYR A 42 -12.19 11.98 -5.62
N ARG A 43 -12.79 11.82 -6.80
CA ARG A 43 -14.24 11.73 -6.96
C ARG A 43 -14.75 10.32 -6.77
N GLU A 44 -13.86 9.34 -6.90
CA GLU A 44 -14.18 7.94 -6.82
C GLU A 44 -12.99 7.15 -6.28
N VAL A 45 -13.27 6.30 -5.30
CA VAL A 45 -12.30 5.34 -4.77
C VAL A 45 -12.93 3.96 -4.78
N ASN A 46 -12.27 3.03 -5.46
CA ASN A 46 -12.64 1.63 -5.52
C ASN A 46 -11.58 0.80 -4.79
N VAL A 47 -12.01 -0.20 -4.03
CA VAL A 47 -11.15 -1.13 -3.30
C VAL A 47 -11.45 -2.55 -3.75
N LEU A 48 -10.42 -3.28 -4.16
CA LEU A 48 -10.49 -4.70 -4.48
C LEU A 48 -9.64 -5.46 -3.46
N ALA A 49 -10.28 -6.27 -2.63
CA ALA A 49 -9.57 -7.24 -1.82
C ALA A 49 -9.42 -8.56 -2.59
N VAL A 50 -8.23 -9.15 -2.49
CA VAL A 50 -7.84 -10.37 -3.18
C VAL A 50 -7.21 -11.31 -2.16
N HIS A 51 -7.78 -12.49 -2.02
CA HIS A 51 -7.18 -13.56 -1.23
C HIS A 51 -7.46 -14.92 -1.86
N TRP A 52 -6.73 -15.93 -1.40
CA TRP A 52 -7.09 -17.32 -1.66
C TRP A 52 -8.26 -17.74 -0.76
N SER A 53 -8.93 -18.84 -1.09
CA SER A 53 -10.04 -19.38 -0.28
C SER A 53 -9.65 -19.89 1.13
N ASP A 54 -8.50 -19.46 1.66
CA ASP A 54 -8.07 -19.74 3.03
C ASP A 54 -8.87 -18.86 4.01
N PRO A 55 -9.63 -19.45 4.95
CA PRO A 55 -10.47 -18.70 5.89
C PRO A 55 -9.67 -17.81 6.85
N LYS A 56 -8.35 -18.01 6.99
CA LYS A 56 -7.53 -17.33 8.00
C LYS A 56 -7.56 -15.80 7.89
N TRP A 57 -7.69 -15.26 6.69
CA TRP A 57 -7.56 -13.81 6.43
C TRP A 57 -8.91 -13.10 6.26
N VAL A 58 -10.00 -13.86 6.09
CA VAL A 58 -11.31 -13.36 5.67
C VAL A 58 -11.87 -12.34 6.68
N THR A 59 -11.91 -12.67 7.97
CA THR A 59 -12.49 -11.78 8.98
C THR A 59 -11.80 -10.42 9.03
N LEU A 60 -10.47 -10.41 9.02
CA LEU A 60 -9.69 -9.18 9.13
C LEU A 60 -9.81 -8.31 7.87
N GLU A 61 -9.80 -8.96 6.71
CA GLU A 61 -10.05 -8.28 5.43
C GLU A 61 -11.46 -7.67 5.40
N ASP A 62 -12.48 -8.42 5.82
CA ASP A 62 -13.86 -7.94 5.90
C ASP A 62 -14.00 -6.72 6.81
N GLU A 63 -13.26 -6.67 7.92
CA GLU A 63 -13.22 -5.50 8.79
C GLU A 63 -12.56 -4.30 8.11
N LEU A 64 -11.44 -4.49 7.42
CA LEU A 64 -10.78 -3.41 6.68
C LEU A 64 -11.69 -2.89 5.55
N MET A 65 -12.34 -3.80 4.82
CA MET A 65 -13.29 -3.47 3.74
C MET A 65 -14.52 -2.76 4.29
N THR A 66 -14.96 -3.11 5.50
CA THR A 66 -16.01 -2.39 6.23
C THR A 66 -15.58 -0.99 6.61
N THR A 67 -14.35 -0.80 7.12
CA THR A 67 -13.81 0.54 7.39
C THR A 67 -13.75 1.40 6.12
N PHE A 68 -13.22 0.86 5.01
CA PHE A 68 -13.19 1.60 3.75
C PHE A 68 -14.59 2.01 3.27
N ARG A 69 -15.57 1.12 3.40
CA ARG A 69 -16.95 1.39 2.97
C ARG A 69 -17.65 2.39 3.89
N ASP A 70 -17.64 2.14 5.19
CA ASP A 70 -18.55 2.80 6.14
C ASP A 70 -17.95 4.08 6.73
N VAL A 71 -16.62 4.15 6.86
CA VAL A 71 -15.91 5.34 7.39
C VAL A 71 -15.48 6.27 6.25
N TYR A 72 -15.00 5.72 5.14
CA TYR A 72 -14.44 6.48 4.02
C TYR A 72 -15.40 6.63 2.83
N GLY A 73 -16.48 5.85 2.75
CA GLY A 73 -17.47 5.91 1.67
C GLY A 73 -17.00 5.24 0.36
N PHE A 74 -15.89 4.50 0.39
CA PHE A 74 -15.30 3.87 -0.78
C PHE A 74 -16.17 2.72 -1.29
N ARG A 75 -16.05 2.39 -2.57
CA ARG A 75 -16.70 1.21 -3.15
C ARG A 75 -15.78 0.02 -2.93
N THR A 76 -16.29 -1.04 -2.31
CA THR A 76 -15.48 -2.20 -1.94
C THR A 76 -15.99 -3.46 -2.66
N SER A 77 -15.06 -4.32 -3.06
CA SER A 77 -15.37 -5.64 -3.64
C SER A 77 -14.28 -6.63 -3.27
N THR A 78 -14.66 -7.91 -3.14
CA THR A 78 -13.72 -9.00 -2.83
C THR A 78 -13.65 -9.96 -4.02
N PHE A 79 -12.47 -10.51 -4.25
CA PHE A 79 -12.23 -11.58 -5.21
C PHE A 79 -11.49 -12.74 -4.53
N VAL A 80 -12.19 -13.86 -4.39
CA VAL A 80 -11.65 -15.09 -3.80
C VAL A 80 -11.06 -15.95 -4.92
N ILE A 81 -9.78 -16.28 -4.81
CA ILE A 81 -9.10 -17.23 -5.68
C ILE A 81 -9.41 -18.64 -5.17
N ASP A 82 -10.34 -19.31 -5.85
CA ASP A 82 -10.88 -20.61 -5.44
C ASP A 82 -10.04 -21.76 -6.01
N VAL A 83 -9.33 -22.47 -5.12
CA VAL A 83 -8.48 -23.62 -5.49
C VAL A 83 -9.27 -24.85 -5.91
N LYS A 84 -10.57 -24.93 -5.61
CA LYS A 84 -11.41 -26.09 -5.91
C LYS A 84 -11.96 -26.08 -7.33
N ARG A 85 -11.76 -24.99 -8.07
CA ARG A 85 -12.26 -24.85 -9.43
C ARG A 85 -11.20 -25.30 -10.43
N ASN A 86 -11.60 -26.16 -11.37
CA ASN A 86 -10.74 -26.68 -12.43
C ASN A 86 -10.54 -25.65 -13.56
N TYR A 87 -9.96 -24.48 -13.26
CA TYR A 87 -9.57 -23.49 -14.26
C TYR A 87 -8.21 -22.85 -13.97
N ASP A 88 -7.71 -22.07 -14.93
CA ASP A 88 -6.48 -21.29 -14.79
C ASP A 88 -6.68 -20.08 -13.86
N VAL A 89 -6.37 -20.29 -12.57
CA VAL A 89 -6.45 -19.26 -11.53
C VAL A 89 -5.61 -18.01 -11.83
N THR A 90 -4.55 -18.14 -12.63
CA THR A 90 -3.70 -17.00 -13.02
C THR A 90 -4.44 -16.10 -14.00
N SER A 91 -5.07 -16.68 -15.01
CA SER A 91 -5.85 -15.93 -15.99
C SER A 91 -7.02 -15.20 -15.33
N ASP A 92 -7.73 -15.85 -14.41
CA ASP A 92 -8.85 -15.26 -13.68
C ASP A 92 -8.45 -14.07 -12.80
N LEU A 93 -7.38 -14.21 -12.01
CA LEU A 93 -6.87 -13.09 -11.21
C LEU A 93 -6.45 -11.93 -12.11
N ARG A 94 -5.70 -12.24 -13.16
CA ARG A 94 -5.22 -11.23 -14.11
C ARG A 94 -6.38 -10.48 -14.75
N ASP A 95 -7.41 -11.20 -15.21
CA ASP A 95 -8.58 -10.58 -15.86
C ASP A 95 -9.38 -9.73 -14.88
N ARG A 96 -9.49 -10.17 -13.62
CA ARG A 96 -10.15 -9.40 -12.56
C ARG A 96 -9.40 -8.11 -12.25
N VAL A 97 -8.08 -8.17 -12.06
CA VAL A 97 -7.25 -6.99 -11.75
C VAL A 97 -7.22 -6.04 -12.94
N ILE A 98 -7.02 -6.53 -14.17
CA ILE A 98 -7.04 -5.69 -15.37
C ILE A 98 -8.38 -4.97 -15.51
N ARG A 99 -9.51 -5.67 -15.31
CA ARG A 99 -10.83 -5.02 -15.38
C ARG A 99 -10.96 -3.96 -14.29
N PHE A 100 -10.62 -4.28 -13.05
CA PHE A 100 -10.68 -3.33 -11.93
C PHE A 100 -9.87 -2.05 -12.20
N VAL A 101 -8.63 -2.21 -12.67
CA VAL A 101 -7.73 -1.08 -12.98
C VAL A 101 -8.28 -0.29 -14.16
N LYS A 102 -8.72 -0.94 -15.24
CA LYS A 102 -9.30 -0.26 -16.41
C LYS A 102 -10.56 0.52 -16.09
N ASP A 103 -11.42 -0.03 -15.24
CA ASP A 103 -12.66 0.63 -14.82
C ASP A 103 -12.38 1.87 -13.96
N GLY A 104 -11.26 1.89 -13.24
CA GLY A 104 -10.79 3.01 -12.40
C GLY A 104 -9.77 3.94 -13.07
N ASP A 105 -9.25 3.63 -14.26
CA ASP A 105 -8.25 4.44 -14.95
C ASP A 105 -8.89 5.67 -15.61
N ARG A 106 -9.16 6.69 -14.79
CA ARG A 106 -9.71 8.00 -15.16
C ARG A 106 -9.20 9.08 -14.20
N PRO A 107 -9.18 10.36 -14.62
CA PRO A 107 -8.75 11.44 -13.73
C PRO A 107 -9.57 11.49 -12.44
N LYS A 108 -8.90 11.75 -11.32
CA LYS A 108 -9.49 11.84 -9.97
C LYS A 108 -10.16 10.55 -9.50
N ALA A 109 -9.68 9.39 -9.95
CA ALA A 109 -10.07 8.09 -9.41
C ALA A 109 -8.87 7.37 -8.80
N LEU A 110 -9.13 6.67 -7.70
CA LEU A 110 -8.17 5.81 -7.00
C LEU A 110 -8.67 4.36 -7.00
N GLY A 111 -7.81 3.45 -7.43
CA GLY A 111 -7.95 2.02 -7.20
C GLY A 111 -7.06 1.57 -6.04
N ILE A 112 -7.61 0.91 -5.03
CA ILE A 112 -6.83 0.27 -3.96
C ILE A 112 -6.94 -1.25 -4.16
N ILE A 113 -5.83 -1.94 -4.29
CA ILE A 113 -5.80 -3.41 -4.34
C ILE A 113 -5.16 -3.90 -3.06
N VAL A 114 -5.90 -4.67 -2.28
CA VAL A 114 -5.44 -5.31 -1.04
C VAL A 114 -5.21 -6.79 -1.33
N TYR A 115 -4.00 -7.29 -1.11
CA TYR A 115 -3.73 -8.72 -1.08
C TYR A 115 -3.34 -9.14 0.33
N SER A 116 -4.03 -10.14 0.87
CA SER A 116 -3.72 -10.76 2.16
C SER A 116 -3.56 -12.26 1.96
N GLY A 117 -2.40 -12.80 2.30
CA GLY A 117 -2.18 -14.23 2.20
C GLY A 117 -0.72 -14.66 2.08
N HIS A 118 -0.54 -15.87 1.57
CA HIS A 118 0.78 -16.47 1.46
C HIS A 118 1.53 -16.00 0.23
N ALA A 119 2.84 -15.88 0.39
CA ALA A 119 3.75 -15.61 -0.71
C ALA A 119 5.12 -16.23 -0.45
N GLU A 120 5.80 -16.54 -1.53
CA GLU A 120 7.18 -17.03 -1.53
C GLU A 120 7.96 -16.30 -2.61
N THR A 121 9.27 -16.24 -2.43
CA THR A 121 10.18 -15.78 -3.47
C THR A 121 11.39 -16.71 -3.53
N ASN A 122 11.91 -16.92 -4.73
CA ASN A 122 13.19 -17.59 -4.89
C ASN A 122 14.33 -16.57 -4.82
N LEU A 123 14.87 -16.34 -3.62
CA LEU A 123 15.99 -15.43 -3.38
C LEU A 123 17.29 -15.85 -4.08
N LYS A 124 17.41 -17.12 -4.51
CA LYS A 124 18.59 -17.63 -5.22
C LYS A 124 18.51 -17.40 -6.74
N ALA A 125 17.35 -17.01 -7.26
CA ALA A 125 17.19 -16.71 -8.68
C ALA A 125 17.94 -15.41 -9.04
N PRO A 126 18.48 -15.28 -10.26
CA PRO A 126 19.14 -14.05 -10.72
C PRO A 126 18.24 -12.81 -10.65
N ALA A 127 16.92 -13.01 -10.71
CA ALA A 127 15.91 -12.01 -10.45
C ALA A 127 14.84 -12.64 -9.54
N PRO A 128 14.70 -12.19 -8.27
CA PRO A 128 13.65 -12.65 -7.38
C PRO A 128 12.26 -12.47 -7.99
N GLN A 129 11.39 -13.44 -7.75
CA GLN A 129 10.02 -13.46 -8.27
C GLN A 129 9.06 -13.76 -7.12
N LEU A 130 8.16 -12.82 -6.88
CA LEU A 130 7.07 -12.94 -5.93
C LEU A 130 6.01 -13.89 -6.50
N HIS A 131 5.77 -14.98 -5.79
CA HIS A 131 4.69 -15.91 -6.03
C HIS A 131 3.67 -15.78 -4.91
N LEU A 132 2.41 -15.58 -5.27
CA LEU A 132 1.27 -15.57 -4.35
C LEU A 132 0.65 -16.96 -4.37
N GLY A 133 0.37 -17.59 -3.25
CA GLY A 133 -0.10 -18.98 -3.25
C GLY A 133 -1.16 -19.29 -2.22
N ALA A 134 -1.85 -20.40 -2.44
CA ALA A 134 -2.99 -20.82 -1.64
C ALA A 134 -2.60 -21.27 -0.22
N GLU A 135 -1.47 -21.97 -0.11
CA GLU A 135 -1.09 -22.65 1.12
C GLU A 135 0.43 -22.61 1.30
N LEU A 136 0.89 -22.51 2.55
CA LEU A 136 2.28 -22.77 2.93
C LEU A 136 2.37 -24.08 3.72
N VAL A 137 3.19 -25.01 3.24
CA VAL A 137 3.55 -26.23 3.98
C VAL A 137 5.06 -26.25 4.15
N SER A 138 5.52 -26.27 5.40
CA SER A 138 6.95 -26.22 5.74
C SER A 138 7.67 -25.04 5.05
N GLU A 139 7.06 -23.86 5.11
CA GLU A 139 7.56 -22.58 4.55
C GLU A 139 7.69 -22.53 3.02
N GLN A 140 7.15 -23.52 2.31
CA GLN A 140 7.11 -23.54 0.85
C GLN A 140 5.67 -23.49 0.36
N LEU A 141 5.44 -22.76 -0.74
CA LEU A 141 4.11 -22.76 -1.35
C LEU A 141 3.77 -24.16 -1.85
N LYS A 142 2.55 -24.60 -1.54
CA LYS A 142 1.95 -25.82 -2.08
C LYS A 142 0.67 -25.48 -2.85
N GLY A 143 0.39 -26.30 -3.86
CA GLY A 143 -0.78 -26.14 -4.70
C GLY A 143 -0.62 -24.99 -5.72
N PRO A 144 -1.74 -24.38 -6.15
CA PRO A 144 -1.70 -23.32 -7.14
C PRO A 144 -1.04 -22.06 -6.56
N PHE A 145 -0.22 -21.41 -7.39
CA PHE A 145 0.39 -20.14 -7.11
C PHE A 145 0.45 -19.28 -8.37
N ILE A 146 0.53 -17.97 -8.19
CA ILE A 146 0.53 -16.98 -9.25
C ILE A 146 1.83 -16.19 -9.16
N ASN A 147 2.57 -16.14 -10.26
CA ASN A 147 3.77 -15.32 -10.38
C ASN A 147 3.38 -13.85 -10.56
N TRP A 148 3.21 -13.12 -9.45
CA TRP A 148 2.84 -11.71 -9.46
C TRP A 148 3.86 -10.87 -10.23
N THR A 149 5.14 -11.14 -10.05
CA THR A 149 6.24 -10.42 -10.70
C THR A 149 6.11 -10.42 -12.24
N ARG A 150 5.63 -11.51 -12.84
CA ARG A 150 5.38 -11.60 -14.29
C ARG A 150 4.18 -10.77 -14.75
N HIS A 151 3.24 -10.51 -13.85
CA HIS A 151 1.97 -9.86 -14.15
C HIS A 151 1.83 -8.45 -13.54
N ALA A 152 2.84 -7.93 -12.84
CA ALA A 152 2.77 -6.65 -12.12
C ALA A 152 2.27 -5.47 -12.96
N SER A 153 2.56 -5.44 -14.27
CA SER A 153 2.08 -4.40 -15.19
C SER A 153 0.56 -4.37 -15.38
N MET A 154 -0.18 -5.37 -14.90
CA MET A 154 -1.65 -5.35 -14.87
C MET A 154 -2.21 -4.26 -13.93
N THR A 155 -1.35 -3.66 -13.10
CA THR A 155 -1.68 -2.58 -12.17
C THR A 155 -1.34 -1.19 -12.71
N ASP A 156 -0.76 -1.10 -13.91
CA ASP A 156 -0.39 0.16 -14.54
C ASP A 156 -1.64 0.92 -15.03
N THR A 157 -1.63 2.24 -14.84
CA THR A 157 -2.66 3.17 -15.35
C THR A 157 -2.12 4.04 -16.46
N PHE A 158 -2.99 4.51 -17.35
CA PHE A 158 -2.60 5.25 -18.55
C PHE A 158 -3.41 6.54 -18.78
N LYS A 159 -4.58 6.67 -18.17
CA LYS A 159 -5.54 7.78 -18.38
C LYS A 159 -5.66 8.72 -17.18
N GLY A 160 -4.74 8.61 -16.22
CA GLY A 160 -4.63 9.52 -15.09
C GLY A 160 -5.36 9.06 -13.82
N GLY A 161 -5.77 7.79 -13.74
CA GLY A 161 -6.11 7.15 -12.47
C GLY A 161 -4.87 6.79 -11.66
N GLU A 162 -5.03 6.68 -10.35
CA GLU A 162 -3.97 6.29 -9.41
C GLU A 162 -4.28 4.93 -8.80
N VAL A 163 -3.24 4.16 -8.46
CA VAL A 163 -3.38 2.84 -7.84
C VAL A 163 -2.49 2.74 -6.60
N LEU A 164 -3.09 2.28 -5.50
CA LEU A 164 -2.41 1.88 -4.28
C LEU A 164 -2.42 0.34 -4.20
N LEU A 165 -1.26 -0.28 -4.06
CA LEU A 165 -1.10 -1.67 -3.67
C LEU A 165 -0.89 -1.78 -2.16
N VAL A 166 -1.71 -2.56 -1.49
CA VAL A 166 -1.52 -2.98 -0.11
C VAL A 166 -1.23 -4.48 -0.13
N MET A 167 0.00 -4.86 0.21
CA MET A 167 0.47 -6.25 0.12
C MET A 167 0.80 -6.78 1.51
N ASP A 168 -0.10 -7.57 2.08
CA ASP A 168 0.05 -8.23 3.37
C ASP A 168 0.43 -9.71 3.20
N CYS A 169 1.70 -9.91 2.83
CA CYS A 169 2.29 -11.22 2.61
C CYS A 169 3.81 -11.19 2.83
N CYS A 170 4.44 -12.36 2.86
CA CYS A 170 5.90 -12.45 2.86
C CYS A 170 6.49 -11.85 1.57
N PHE A 171 7.69 -11.26 1.68
CA PHE A 171 8.41 -10.62 0.57
C PHE A 171 7.60 -9.55 -0.18
N ALA A 172 6.62 -8.93 0.48
CA ALA A 172 5.62 -8.07 -0.13
C ALA A 172 6.22 -6.90 -0.92
N ALA A 173 7.36 -6.36 -0.49
CA ALA A 173 8.03 -5.28 -1.22
C ALA A 173 8.45 -5.66 -2.66
N GLN A 174 8.59 -6.95 -2.97
CA GLN A 174 8.84 -7.44 -4.33
C GLN A 174 7.64 -7.29 -5.29
N ALA A 175 6.48 -6.86 -4.79
CA ALA A 175 5.29 -6.62 -5.61
C ALA A 175 5.50 -5.53 -6.67
N ILE A 176 6.45 -4.62 -6.45
CA ILE A 176 6.89 -3.62 -7.42
C ILE A 176 8.28 -3.99 -7.94
N ARG A 177 8.45 -3.92 -9.26
CA ARG A 177 9.73 -4.27 -9.92
C ARG A 177 10.53 -3.07 -10.39
N THR A 178 9.86 -1.96 -10.63
CA THR A 178 10.45 -0.78 -11.24
C THR A 178 9.98 0.44 -10.49
N ASN A 179 10.68 1.55 -10.71
CA ASN A 179 10.25 2.83 -10.16
C ASN A 179 9.00 3.40 -10.88
N LYS A 180 8.39 2.64 -11.79
CA LYS A 180 7.13 2.94 -12.46
C LYS A 180 6.08 1.92 -12.01
N GLY A 181 4.88 2.39 -11.67
CA GLY A 181 3.77 1.53 -11.25
C GLY A 181 2.84 2.20 -10.23
N PRO A 182 2.13 1.40 -9.42
CA PRO A 182 1.35 1.91 -8.29
C PRO A 182 2.23 2.36 -7.13
N GLU A 183 1.67 3.13 -6.20
CA GLU A 183 2.25 3.30 -4.86
C GLU A 183 2.05 2.01 -4.06
N LEU A 184 3.01 1.64 -3.22
CA LEU A 184 3.01 0.39 -2.47
C LEU A 184 3.09 0.63 -0.96
N LEU A 185 2.23 -0.07 -0.22
CA LEU A 185 2.35 -0.32 1.22
C LEU A 185 2.45 -1.84 1.42
N ALA A 186 3.60 -2.32 1.90
CA ALA A 186 3.94 -3.74 1.99
C ALA A 186 4.24 -4.16 3.44
N ALA A 187 3.77 -5.33 3.86
CA ALA A 187 3.94 -5.83 5.23
C ALA A 187 5.38 -6.20 5.60
N SER A 188 6.20 -6.50 4.59
CA SER A 188 7.60 -6.88 4.78
C SER A 188 8.50 -6.38 3.65
N GLY A 189 9.79 -6.26 3.96
CA GLY A 189 10.82 -5.90 3.00
C GLY A 189 11.12 -6.97 1.95
N TRP A 190 12.01 -6.62 1.01
CA TRP A 190 12.34 -7.45 -0.15
C TRP A 190 12.80 -8.87 0.20
N GLU A 191 13.50 -9.02 1.33
CA GLU A 191 14.09 -10.30 1.77
C GLU A 191 13.48 -10.80 3.09
N ALA A 192 12.36 -10.21 3.53
CA ALA A 192 11.77 -10.50 4.83
C ALA A 192 10.44 -11.26 4.70
N GLN A 193 10.24 -12.27 5.54
CA GLN A 193 8.96 -12.94 5.76
C GLN A 193 8.09 -12.09 6.69
N ALA A 194 6.84 -11.84 6.31
CA ALA A 194 5.87 -11.12 7.14
C ALA A 194 5.33 -12.03 8.27
N SER A 195 4.63 -11.43 9.24
CA SER A 195 3.96 -12.21 10.28
C SER A 195 2.91 -13.15 9.69
N ALA A 196 2.91 -14.40 10.13
CA ALA A 196 1.83 -15.34 9.84
C ALA A 196 0.62 -15.18 10.77
N HIS A 197 0.67 -14.29 11.77
CA HIS A 197 -0.41 -14.13 12.75
C HIS A 197 -1.30 -12.94 12.40
N VAL A 198 -2.62 -13.19 12.37
CA VAL A 198 -3.66 -12.21 12.01
C VAL A 198 -3.63 -10.96 12.90
N ASP A 199 -3.24 -11.10 14.18
CA ASP A 199 -3.19 -9.99 15.14
C ASP A 199 -1.93 -9.10 15.01
N SER A 200 -1.01 -9.45 14.10
CA SER A 200 0.30 -8.78 13.96
C SER A 200 0.68 -8.56 12.49
N CYS A 201 -0.33 -8.45 11.62
CA CYS A 201 -0.15 -8.24 10.19
C CYS A 201 -0.48 -6.79 9.79
N LEU A 202 -0.07 -6.41 8.58
CA LEU A 202 -0.24 -5.04 8.10
C LEU A 202 -1.71 -4.64 8.01
N THR A 203 -2.59 -5.57 7.62
CA THR A 203 -4.03 -5.34 7.47
C THR A 203 -4.65 -4.88 8.79
N ALA A 204 -4.26 -5.49 9.92
CA ALA A 204 -4.74 -5.12 11.25
C ALA A 204 -4.27 -3.72 11.69
N ALA A 205 -2.98 -3.42 11.48
CA ALA A 205 -2.42 -2.12 11.78
C ALA A 205 -3.08 -1.02 10.94
N LEU A 206 -3.24 -1.27 9.63
CA LEU A 206 -3.90 -0.36 8.70
C LEU A 206 -5.35 -0.10 9.10
N ASN A 207 -6.12 -1.15 9.40
CA ASN A 207 -7.52 -1.02 9.81
C ASN A 207 -7.65 -0.17 11.08
N THR A 208 -6.79 -0.41 12.08
CA THR A 208 -6.76 0.36 13.34
C THR A 208 -6.50 1.84 13.06
N ILE A 209 -5.45 2.16 12.29
CA ILE A 209 -5.09 3.55 11.97
C ILE A 209 -6.20 4.25 11.18
N LEU A 210 -6.81 3.59 10.20
CA LEU A 210 -7.89 4.17 9.42
C LEU A 210 -9.15 4.43 10.27
N LYS A 211 -9.45 3.54 11.23
CA LYS A 211 -10.53 3.76 12.21
C LYS A 211 -10.23 4.94 13.12
N GLU A 212 -9.00 5.06 13.62
CA GLU A 212 -8.55 6.19 14.45
C GLU A 212 -8.63 7.53 13.69
N LEU A 213 -8.22 7.54 12.42
CA LEU A 213 -8.32 8.72 11.55
C LEU A 213 -9.78 9.06 11.20
N ASN A 214 -10.70 8.08 11.25
CA ASN A 214 -12.14 8.27 11.08
C ASN A 214 -12.52 9.08 9.82
N GLY A 215 -11.83 8.85 8.70
CA GLY A 215 -12.07 9.55 7.43
C GLY A 215 -11.41 10.91 7.31
N GLN A 216 -10.61 11.35 8.29
CA GLN A 216 -9.72 12.50 8.14
C GLN A 216 -8.75 12.27 6.99
N THR A 217 -8.43 13.37 6.30
CA THR A 217 -7.47 13.39 5.20
C THR A 217 -6.08 13.03 5.72
N CYS A 218 -5.45 12.03 5.12
CA CYS A 218 -4.06 11.64 5.38
C CYS A 218 -3.38 11.17 4.11
N LYS A 219 -2.04 11.22 4.06
CA LYS A 219 -1.28 10.54 3.02
C LYS A 219 -1.02 9.09 3.41
N VAL A 220 -0.85 8.21 2.43
CA VAL A 220 -0.38 6.83 2.68
C VAL A 220 1.00 6.86 3.37
N ALA A 221 1.86 7.83 3.02
CA ALA A 221 3.12 8.08 3.72
C ALA A 221 2.93 8.38 5.22
N ASP A 222 1.88 9.12 5.61
CA ASP A 222 1.58 9.41 7.02
C ASP A 222 1.10 8.16 7.75
N VAL A 223 0.27 7.35 7.09
CA VAL A 223 -0.16 6.04 7.60
C VAL A 223 1.05 5.15 7.82
N TYR A 224 1.96 5.05 6.85
CA TYR A 224 3.21 4.32 6.98
C TYR A 224 4.06 4.83 8.15
N ALA A 225 4.23 6.14 8.30
CA ALA A 225 5.00 6.73 9.39
C ALA A 225 4.39 6.39 10.77
N LYS A 226 3.06 6.44 10.89
CA LYS A 226 2.34 6.00 12.10
C LYS A 226 2.61 4.53 12.41
N ILE A 227 2.54 3.65 11.39
CA ILE A 227 2.85 2.23 11.56
C ILE A 227 4.30 2.05 12.02
N LEU A 228 5.25 2.73 11.39
CA LEU A 228 6.68 2.60 11.68
C LEU A 228 7.00 3.04 13.12
N HIS A 229 6.49 4.19 13.55
CA HIS A 229 6.69 4.71 14.91
C HIS A 229 5.90 3.91 15.95
N GLY A 230 4.74 3.39 15.58
CA GLY A 230 3.86 2.58 16.41
C GLY A 230 4.07 1.07 16.27
N LYS A 231 5.15 0.57 15.67
CA LYS A 231 5.32 -0.85 15.29
C LYS A 231 4.94 -1.82 16.42
N LYS A 232 5.43 -1.56 17.63
CA LYS A 232 5.13 -2.36 18.83
C LYS A 232 3.68 -2.23 19.28
N HIS A 233 3.11 -1.02 19.20
CA HIS A 233 1.73 -0.75 19.56
C HIS A 233 0.75 -1.49 18.64
N TYR A 234 1.06 -1.55 17.34
CA TYR A 234 0.29 -2.28 16.34
C TYR A 234 0.67 -3.76 16.21
N GLY A 235 1.47 -4.30 17.13
CA GLY A 235 1.82 -5.72 17.18
C GLY A 235 2.70 -6.25 16.04
N LEU A 236 3.18 -5.41 15.13
CA LEU A 236 3.91 -5.85 13.95
C LEU A 236 5.29 -6.44 14.29
N THR A 237 5.56 -7.64 13.77
CA THR A 237 6.86 -8.31 13.93
C THR A 237 7.86 -7.83 12.88
N THR A 238 7.40 -7.56 11.66
CA THR A 238 8.20 -7.01 10.56
C THR A 238 8.07 -5.51 10.42
N THR A 239 9.11 -4.90 9.85
CA THR A 239 9.06 -3.49 9.45
C THR A 239 8.39 -3.42 8.08
N PRO A 240 7.25 -2.72 7.95
CA PRO A 240 6.60 -2.56 6.66
C PRO A 240 7.48 -1.72 5.72
N VAL A 241 7.13 -1.72 4.45
CA VAL A 241 7.78 -0.91 3.43
C VAL A 241 6.74 -0.03 2.76
N HIS A 242 7.10 1.23 2.55
CA HIS A 242 6.36 2.15 1.72
C HIS A 242 7.24 2.57 0.54
N ALA A 243 6.68 2.51 -0.66
CA ALA A 243 7.40 2.88 -1.87
C ALA A 243 6.50 3.70 -2.79
N LEU A 244 7.00 4.87 -3.15
CA LEU A 244 6.38 5.76 -4.12
C LEU A 244 6.78 5.36 -5.54
N THR A 245 5.85 5.50 -6.47
CA THR A 245 6.21 5.46 -7.89
C THR A 245 6.81 6.81 -8.32
N LEU A 246 7.88 6.75 -9.11
CA LEU A 246 8.44 7.88 -9.86
C LEU A 246 7.56 8.18 -11.09
N ASN A 247 6.36 8.69 -10.86
CA ASN A 247 5.58 9.36 -11.90
C ASN A 247 5.84 10.88 -11.84
N SER A 248 5.29 11.64 -12.79
CA SER A 248 5.53 13.09 -12.92
C SER A 248 5.05 13.93 -11.72
N LYS A 249 4.22 13.38 -10.82
CA LYS A 249 3.74 14.06 -9.61
C LYS A 249 4.52 13.68 -8.35
N ALA A 250 5.06 12.46 -8.29
CA ALA A 250 5.88 11.91 -7.20
C ALA A 250 5.32 12.13 -5.77
N GLN A 251 4.02 12.34 -5.60
CA GLN A 251 3.38 12.57 -4.30
C GLN A 251 2.70 11.30 -3.81
N SER A 252 2.64 11.12 -2.49
CA SER A 252 1.86 10.04 -1.89
C SER A 252 0.36 10.25 -2.09
N ILE A 253 -0.36 9.16 -2.30
CA ILE A 253 -1.81 9.07 -2.42
C ILE A 253 -2.45 9.63 -1.14
N THR A 254 -3.46 10.48 -1.32
CA THR A 254 -4.30 10.98 -0.24
C THR A 254 -5.46 10.03 0.00
N LEU A 255 -5.63 9.59 1.24
CA LEU A 255 -6.85 8.92 1.69
C LEU A 255 -7.70 9.94 2.45
N GLU A 256 -8.96 10.06 2.07
CA GLU A 256 -9.93 10.91 2.75
C GLU A 256 -11.33 10.36 2.52
N ARG A 257 -12.29 10.77 3.36
CA ARG A 257 -13.68 10.41 3.14
C ARG A 257 -14.21 11.04 1.85
N LEU A 258 -14.87 10.26 1.00
CA LEU A 258 -15.56 10.78 -0.17
C LEU A 258 -16.71 11.71 0.26
N SER A 259 -16.67 12.96 -0.21
CA SER A 259 -17.68 13.96 0.05
C SER A 259 -19.03 13.54 -0.56
N GLY A 260 -20.08 13.44 0.27
CA GLY A 260 -21.45 13.14 -0.17
C GLY A 260 -22.04 11.80 0.26
N LYS A 261 -21.28 10.91 0.92
CA LYS A 261 -21.84 9.73 1.61
C LYS A 261 -21.75 9.91 3.13
N GLN A 262 -22.89 10.16 3.79
CA GLN A 262 -22.93 10.09 5.25
C GLN A 262 -22.82 8.63 5.72
N PRO A 263 -22.15 8.35 6.85
CA PRO A 263 -22.16 7.03 7.47
C PRO A 263 -23.60 6.63 7.81
N THR A 264 -24.00 5.41 7.47
CA THR A 264 -25.19 4.79 8.06
C THR A 264 -24.85 4.38 9.49
N GLY A 265 -24.76 5.35 10.40
CA GLY A 265 -24.33 5.12 11.77
C GLY A 265 -24.55 6.34 12.66
N ARG A 266 -25.26 6.12 13.77
CA ARG A 266 -25.86 7.08 14.72
C ARG A 266 -24.97 8.32 14.99
N SER A 267 -25.53 9.49 14.68
CA SER A 267 -24.97 10.80 15.03
C SER A 267 -24.81 10.93 16.54
N VAL A 268 -23.57 10.97 17.01
CA VAL A 268 -23.24 11.55 18.31
C VAL A 268 -22.82 12.98 18.04
N ASN A 269 -23.66 13.91 18.47
CA ASN A 269 -23.36 15.34 18.47
C ASN A 269 -22.13 15.59 19.34
N VAL A 270 -20.99 15.89 18.72
CA VAL A 270 -19.85 16.52 19.39
C VAL A 270 -19.78 17.95 18.87
N SER A 271 -20.01 18.88 19.80
CA SER A 271 -19.96 20.32 19.60
C SER A 271 -18.61 20.78 19.05
N ASN A 272 -18.66 21.56 17.97
CA ASN A 272 -17.52 22.27 17.40
C ASN A 272 -16.91 23.25 18.42
N SER A 273 -15.61 23.09 18.70
CA SER A 273 -14.76 24.20 19.13
C SER A 273 -13.70 24.44 18.07
N SER A 274 -13.86 25.54 17.35
CA SER A 274 -12.89 26.07 16.41
C SER A 274 -11.64 26.57 17.16
N SER A 275 -10.49 25.95 16.90
CA SER A 275 -9.19 26.59 17.08
C SER A 275 -8.31 26.27 15.88
N HIS A 276 -8.10 27.27 15.03
CA HIS A 276 -7.03 27.27 14.04
C HIS A 276 -5.69 27.26 14.81
N ILE A 277 -5.05 26.10 14.88
CA ILE A 277 -3.65 26.01 15.30
C ILE A 277 -2.79 26.05 14.04
N ASN A 278 -2.12 27.18 13.84
CA ASN A 278 -1.04 27.33 12.87
C ASN A 278 0.18 26.52 13.35
N ASP A 279 0.21 25.22 13.05
CA ASP A 279 1.41 24.42 13.25
C ASP A 279 2.42 24.69 12.13
N ARG A 280 3.20 25.76 12.29
CA ARG A 280 4.46 25.94 11.57
C ARG A 280 5.55 25.17 12.31
N VAL A 281 5.94 24.02 11.79
CA VAL A 281 7.16 23.33 12.22
C VAL A 281 8.36 24.07 11.62
N ILE A 282 9.07 24.84 12.46
CA ILE A 282 10.37 25.43 12.09
C ILE A 282 11.44 24.37 12.39
N LEU A 283 11.94 23.72 11.36
CA LEU A 283 13.17 22.91 11.44
C LEU A 283 14.37 23.85 11.34
N SER A 284 14.99 24.17 12.49
CA SER A 284 16.30 24.81 12.51
C SER A 284 17.39 23.74 12.42
N VAL A 285 18.02 23.60 11.25
CA VAL A 285 19.26 22.83 11.11
C VAL A 285 20.42 23.76 11.45
N HIS A 286 21.04 23.55 12.61
CA HIS A 286 22.32 24.18 12.91
C HIS A 286 23.41 23.35 12.23
N LEU A 287 24.13 23.97 11.28
CA LEU A 287 25.30 23.43 10.61
C LEU A 287 26.54 23.57 11.51
#